data_AF-X1TLS3-F1
#
_entry.id   AF-X1TLS3-F1
#
_cell.length_a   1.000
_cell.length_b   1.000
_cell.length_c   1.000
_cell.angle_alpha   90.00
_cell.angle_beta   90.00
_cell.angle_gamma   90.00
#
_symmetry.space_group_name_H-M   'P 1'
#
loop_
_entity.id
_entity.type
_entity.pdbx_description
1 polymer ?
#
loop_
_entity_poly.entity_id
_entity_poly.type
_entity_poly.pdbx_seq_one_letter_code
_entity_poly.pdbx_strand_id
1 'polypeptide(L)'
;AAKGNTLLNYCGIKKDLIDYVVDISPYKQGKYLPGSHIPVVGEEEIRKRKPNYVLILPWNIKEEIMEQLSYIRDWGGKFVVGVPKLKVF
;
A
#
# COMPACT_ATOMS: atom_id res chain seq x y z
N ALA A 1 7.80 -7.76 0.75
CA ALA A 1 7.83 -6.36 0.30
C ALA A 1 9.27 -5.89 0.01
N ALA A 2 9.98 -6.49 -0.95
CA ALA A 2 11.31 -6.01 -1.35
C ALA A 2 11.23 -4.95 -2.46
N LYS A 3 10.55 -5.26 -3.57
CA LYS A 3 10.41 -4.38 -4.74
C LYS A 3 9.78 -3.02 -4.42
N GLY A 4 8.69 -3.04 -3.65
CA GLY A 4 8.02 -1.82 -3.22
C GLY A 4 8.91 -0.89 -2.40
N ASN A 5 9.73 -1.46 -1.50
CA ASN A 5 10.59 -0.66 -0.64
C ASN A 5 11.68 0.08 -1.44
N THR A 6 12.23 -0.55 -2.48
CA THR A 6 13.18 0.09 -3.38
C THR A 6 12.56 1.29 -4.11
N LEU A 7 11.34 1.13 -4.64
CA LEU A 7 10.63 2.22 -5.31
C LEU A 7 10.40 3.41 -4.37
N LEU A 8 9.90 3.14 -3.15
CA LEU A 8 9.63 4.18 -2.16
C LEU A 8 10.89 4.93 -1.77
N ASN A 9 11.99 4.21 -1.49
CA ASN A 9 13.26 4.85 -1.12
C ASN A 9 13.87 5.64 -2.28
N TYR A 10 13.83 5.10 -3.50
CA TYR A 10 14.36 5.79 -4.69
C TYR A 10 13.61 7.11 -4.98
N CYS A 11 12.28 7.10 -4.84
CA CYS A 11 11.45 8.29 -5.01
C CYS A 11 11.47 9.23 -3.79
N GLY A 12 12.19 8.88 -2.71
CA GLY A 12 12.21 9.67 -1.48
C GLY A 12 10.87 9.72 -0.75
N ILE A 13 9.97 8.77 -1.00
CA ILE A 13 8.62 8.71 -0.41
C ILE A 13 8.74 8.30 1.06
N LYS A 14 8.20 9.12 1.96
CA LYS A 14 8.18 8.89 3.41
C LYS A 14 6.75 8.96 3.94
N LYS A 15 6.63 9.00 5.27
CA LYS A 15 5.38 9.09 6.01
C LYS A 15 4.55 10.36 5.76
N ASP A 16 5.12 11.34 5.06
CA ASP A 16 4.45 12.56 4.62
C ASP A 16 3.52 12.34 3.40
N LEU A 17 3.79 11.30 2.60
CA LEU A 17 3.01 10.96 1.42
C LEU A 17 2.27 9.62 1.55
N ILE A 18 2.78 8.70 2.37
CA ILE A 18 2.14 7.40 2.64
C ILE A 18 2.01 7.23 4.15
N ASP A 19 0.78 7.25 4.63
CA ASP A 19 0.48 7.16 6.07
C ASP A 19 0.89 5.81 6.68
N TYR A 20 0.68 4.71 5.95
CA TYR A 20 0.96 3.35 6.41
C TYR A 20 1.07 2.36 5.24
N VAL A 21 1.70 1.22 5.50
CA VAL A 21 1.74 0.07 4.59
C VAL A 21 1.02 -1.11 5.21
N VAL A 22 0.20 -1.79 4.42
CA VAL A 22 -0.49 -3.01 4.85
C VAL A 22 0.31 -4.23 4.39
N ASP A 23 0.58 -5.16 5.30
CA ASP A 23 1.23 -6.44 4.99
C ASP A 23 0.54 -7.57 5.77
N ILE A 24 0.22 -8.66 5.06
CA ILE A 24 -0.45 -9.82 5.65
C ILE A 24 0.41 -10.56 6.67
N SER A 25 1.74 -10.39 6.62
CA SER A 25 2.67 -11.11 7.50
C SER A 25 2.63 -10.51 8.90
N PRO A 26 2.19 -11.27 9.94
CA PRO A 26 2.14 -10.78 11.31
C PRO A 26 3.51 -10.32 11.82
N TYR A 27 4.60 -10.97 11.37
CA TYR A 27 5.97 -10.63 11.73
C TYR A 27 6.43 -9.24 11.29
N LYS A 28 5.74 -8.63 10.31
CA LYS A 28 6.04 -7.27 9.85
C LYS A 28 5.14 -6.22 10.50
N GLN A 29 3.96 -6.60 10.98
CA GLN A 29 3.02 -5.68 11.60
C GLN A 29 3.61 -5.10 12.90
N GLY A 30 3.36 -3.81 13.15
CA GLY A 30 3.95 -3.07 14.27
C GLY A 30 5.41 -2.65 14.05
N LYS A 31 6.01 -2.96 12.90
CA LYS A 31 7.35 -2.48 12.50
C LYS A 31 7.24 -1.35 11.47
N TYR A 32 8.38 -0.91 10.98
CA TYR A 32 8.49 0.16 9.99
C TYR A 32 9.22 -0.34 8.74
N LEU A 33 8.87 0.24 7.59
CA LEU A 33 9.64 0.04 6.37
C LEU A 33 11.06 0.63 6.53
N PRO A 34 12.11 -0.08 6.09
CA PRO A 34 13.47 0.42 6.20
C PRO A 34 13.71 1.60 5.25
N GLY A 35 14.30 2.67 5.80
CA GLY A 35 14.61 3.93 5.10
C GLY A 35 13.47 4.95 5.13
N SER A 36 12.28 4.58 4.65
CA SER A 36 11.12 5.49 4.61
C SER A 36 10.42 5.66 5.97
N HIS A 37 10.63 4.72 6.91
CA HIS A 37 10.02 4.71 8.24
C HIS A 37 8.49 4.80 8.24
N ILE A 38 7.85 4.26 7.21
CA ILE A 38 6.39 4.15 7.13
C ILE A 38 5.94 2.97 8.01
N PRO A 39 4.93 3.13 8.89
CA PRO A 39 4.47 2.05 9.75
C PRO A 39 3.81 0.93 8.94
N VAL A 40 4.07 -0.31 9.36
CA VAL A 40 3.47 -1.51 8.77
C VAL A 40 2.34 -2.00 9.68
N VAL A 41 1.14 -2.08 9.12
CA VAL A 41 -0.09 -2.41 9.85
C VAL A 41 -0.84 -3.57 9.17
N GLY A 42 -1.87 -4.08 9.86
CA GLY A 42 -2.77 -5.10 9.31
C GLY A 42 -3.87 -4.51 8.41
N GLU A 43 -4.55 -5.38 7.66
CA GLU A 43 -5.63 -5.02 6.73
C GLU A 43 -6.80 -4.30 7.42
N GLU A 44 -7.07 -4.61 8.69
CA GLU A 44 -8.10 -3.97 9.50
C GLU A 44 -8.01 -2.43 9.50
N GLU A 45 -6.80 -1.87 9.36
CA GLU A 45 -6.61 -0.42 9.30
C GLU A 45 -7.19 0.20 8.03
N ILE A 46 -7.28 -0.54 6.92
CA ILE A 46 -7.94 -0.05 5.69
C ILE A 46 -9.41 0.22 5.96
N ARG A 47 -10.10 -0.72 6.62
CA ARG A 47 -11.54 -0.59 6.91
C ARG A 47 -11.84 0.53 7.91
N LYS A 48 -10.96 0.70 8.89
CA LYS A 48 -11.09 1.79 9.88
C LYS A 48 -10.84 3.16 9.28
N ARG A 49 -9.78 3.30 8.49
CA ARG A 49 -9.32 4.60 7.97
C ARG A 49 -9.98 5.01 6.65
N LYS A 50 -10.49 4.05 5.88
CA LYS A 50 -11.17 4.25 4.59
C LYS A 50 -10.37 5.19 3.66
N PRO A 51 -9.13 4.81 3.28
CA PRO A 51 -8.27 5.68 2.48
C PRO A 51 -8.88 5.97 1.11
N ASN A 52 -8.64 7.18 0.59
CA ASN A 52 -9.07 7.55 -0.76
C ASN A 52 -8.23 6.88 -1.85
N TYR A 53 -6.96 6.60 -1.58
CA TYR A 53 -6.03 5.96 -2.50
C TYR A 53 -5.25 4.84 -1.81
N VAL A 54 -5.15 3.70 -2.48
CA VAL A 54 -4.33 2.56 -2.05
C VAL A 54 -3.30 2.25 -3.13
N LEU A 55 -2.03 2.51 -2.81
CA LEU A 55 -0.90 2.21 -3.68
C LEU A 55 -0.53 0.72 -3.60
N ILE A 56 -0.72 0.00 -4.70
CA ILE A 56 -0.33 -1.40 -4.84
C ILE A 56 1.16 -1.47 -5.20
N LEU A 57 1.98 -1.76 -4.19
CA LEU A 57 3.42 -1.96 -4.35
C LEU A 57 3.79 -3.28 -5.06
N PRO A 58 3.16 -4.44 -4.81
CA PRO A 58 3.41 -5.65 -5.58
C PRO A 58 2.54 -5.65 -6.85
N TRP A 59 2.86 -4.78 -7.81
CA TRP A 59 2.07 -4.57 -9.04
C TRP A 59 1.91 -5.84 -9.91
N ASN A 60 2.74 -6.86 -9.68
CA ASN A 60 2.68 -8.15 -10.36
C ASN A 60 1.48 -9.03 -9.96
N ILE A 61 0.82 -8.73 -8.83
CA ILE A 61 -0.40 -9.42 -8.35
C ILE A 61 -1.51 -8.40 -8.07
N LYS A 62 -1.53 -7.30 -8.84
CA LYS A 62 -2.48 -6.20 -8.58
C LYS A 62 -3.93 -6.66 -8.76
N GLU A 63 -4.22 -7.55 -9.70
CA GLU A 63 -5.56 -8.07 -9.97
C GLU A 63 -6.08 -8.83 -8.74
N GLU A 64 -5.29 -9.74 -8.19
CA GLU A 64 -5.61 -10.51 -6.97
C GLU A 64 -5.85 -9.57 -5.77
N ILE A 65 -5.01 -8.55 -5.61
CA ILE A 65 -5.16 -7.56 -4.52
C ILE A 65 -6.41 -6.72 -4.69
N MET A 66 -6.71 -6.28 -5.91
CA MET A 66 -7.92 -5.49 -6.20
C MET A 66 -9.19 -6.32 -6.00
N GLU A 67 -9.13 -7.63 -6.23
CA GLU A 67 -10.23 -8.55 -5.95
C GLU A 67 -10.40 -8.78 -4.44
N GLN A 68 -9.32 -9.13 -3.73
CA GLN A 68 -9.33 -9.33 -2.27
C GLN A 68 -9.82 -8.09 -1.53
N LEU A 69 -9.38 -6.90 -1.97
CA LEU A 69 -9.70 -5.62 -1.35
C LEU A 69 -10.83 -4.88 -2.08
N SER A 70 -11.66 -5.58 -2.87
CA SER A 70 -12.71 -4.98 -3.69
C SER A 70 -13.68 -4.08 -2.90
N TYR A 71 -13.89 -4.39 -1.62
CA TYR A 71 -14.67 -3.61 -0.66
C TYR A 71 -14.18 -2.15 -0.50
N ILE A 72 -12.95 -1.82 -0.90
CA ILE A 72 -12.44 -0.44 -0.91
C ILE A 72 -13.29 0.50 -1.76
N ARG A 73 -13.96 -0.05 -2.79
CA ARG A 73 -14.84 0.71 -3.66
C ARG A 73 -16.12 1.16 -2.97
N ASP A 74 -16.53 0.51 -1.87
CA ASP A 74 -17.78 0.82 -1.16
C ASP A 74 -17.79 2.23 -0.56
N TRP A 75 -16.62 2.78 -0.27
CA TRP A 75 -16.46 4.19 0.15
C TRP A 75 -15.80 5.07 -0.90
N GLY A 76 -15.69 4.60 -2.15
CA GLY A 76 -15.08 5.33 -3.26
C GLY A 76 -13.55 5.40 -3.22
N GLY A 77 -12.90 4.52 -2.47
CA GLY A 77 -11.44 4.39 -2.52
C GLY A 77 -10.97 3.87 -3.89
N LYS A 78 -9.77 4.31 -4.30
CA LYS A 78 -9.18 4.00 -5.60
C LYS A 78 -7.88 3.25 -5.45
N PHE A 79 -7.57 2.37 -6.41
CA PHE A 79 -6.30 1.68 -6.45
C PHE A 79 -5.31 2.42 -7.34
N VAL A 80 -4.05 2.45 -6.93
CA VAL A 80 -2.98 3.11 -7.68
C VAL A 80 -1.85 2.11 -7.93
N VAL A 81 -1.34 2.10 -9.15
CA VAL A 81 -0.13 1.34 -9.51
C VAL A 81 0.87 2.29 -10.14
N GLY A 82 2.10 2.30 -9.64
CA GLY A 82 3.16 3.19 -10.12
C GLY A 82 3.98 2.67 -11.31
N VAL A 83 3.93 1.36 -11.59
CA VAL A 83 4.80 0.69 -12.58
C VAL A 83 3.95 -0.11 -13.58
N PRO A 84 4.24 -0.05 -14.90
CA PRO A 84 5.29 0.73 -15.57
C PRO A 84 4.96 2.21 -15.77
N LYS A 85 3.68 2.59 -15.61
CA LYS A 85 3.20 3.97 -15.63
C LYS A 85 2.18 4.15 -14.51
N LEU A 86 2.08 5.36 -13.99
CA LEU A 86 1.08 5.69 -12.99
C LEU A 86 -0.32 5.48 -13.57
N LYS A 87 -1.11 4.62 -12.92
CA LYS A 87 -2.51 4.35 -13.27
C LYS A 87 -3.36 4.34 -12.01
N VAL A 88 -4.56 4.88 -12.15
CA VAL A 88 -5.60 4.89 -11.11
C VAL A 88 -6.76 4.04 -11.62
N PHE A 89 -7.26 3.16 -10.75
CA PHE A 89 -8.36 2.23 -11.01
C PHE A 89 -9.48 2.43 -10.01
#